data_AF-A0A0A2LJI7-F1
#
_entry.id   AF-A0A0A2LJI7-F1
#
_cell.length_a   1.000
_cell.length_b   1.000
_cell.length_c   1.000
_cell.angle_alpha   90.00
_cell.angle_beta   90.00
_cell.angle_gamma   90.00
#
_symmetry.space_group_name_H-M   'P 1'
#
loop_
_entity.id
_entity.type
_entity.pdbx_description
1 polymer ?
#
loop_
_entity_poly.entity_id
_entity_poly.type
_entity_poly.pdbx_seq_one_letter_code
_entity_poly.pdbx_strand_id
1 'polypeptide(L)'
;MPVLPVKAQDDSFKKDVNELIKLMGVVEQTEHTREDKILSVSPENEAEFTKKLDSLLVVYNKKVEEHFLEKYTHEEVKDIIKFYNSPLGKKFSAENKSYITAYDEAKSLFYEKMGDLQYYVRVGKYKIEE
;
A
#
# COMPACT_ATOMS: atom_id res chain seq x y z
N MET A 1 -6.12 13.47 42.17
CA MET A 1 -6.65 12.57 41.13
C MET A 1 -5.49 11.76 40.59
N PRO A 2 -5.58 10.43 40.46
CA PRO A 2 -4.49 9.65 39.91
C PRO A 2 -4.42 9.92 38.41
N VAL A 3 -3.30 10.51 37.97
CA VAL A 3 -2.98 10.67 36.55
C VAL A 3 -2.68 9.28 36.01
N LEU A 4 -3.47 8.79 35.06
CA LEU A 4 -3.17 7.55 34.36
C LEU A 4 -1.74 7.62 33.79
N PRO A 5 -0.96 6.52 33.82
CA PRO A 5 0.43 6.56 33.39
C PRO A 5 0.50 6.86 31.89
N VAL A 6 1.23 7.91 31.52
CA VAL A 6 1.50 8.39 30.14
C VAL A 6 1.78 7.24 29.16
N LYS A 7 2.43 6.17 29.62
CA LYS A 7 2.72 4.96 28.85
C LYS A 7 1.47 4.22 28.32
N ALA A 8 0.40 4.16 29.10
CA ALA A 8 -0.85 3.51 28.68
C ALA A 8 -1.60 4.34 27.62
N GLN A 9 -1.46 5.67 27.67
CA GLN A 9 -1.99 6.56 26.64
C GLN A 9 -1.20 6.41 25.33
N ASP A 10 0.13 6.34 25.40
CA ASP A 10 0.99 6.12 24.23
C ASP A 10 0.71 4.77 23.55
N ASP A 11 0.53 3.69 24.31
CA ASP A 11 0.22 2.37 23.77
C ASP A 11 -1.18 2.34 23.10
N SER A 12 -2.15 3.06 23.67
CA SER A 12 -3.49 3.19 23.08
C SER A 12 -3.48 4.01 21.78
N PHE A 13 -2.69 5.07 21.72
CA PHE A 13 -2.57 5.91 20.53
C PHE A 13 -1.92 5.15 19.38
N LYS A 14 -0.82 4.44 19.65
CA LYS A 14 -0.19 3.55 18.66
C LYS A 14 -1.13 2.50 18.12
N LYS A 15 -1.93 1.88 19.00
CA LYS A 15 -2.91 0.88 18.57
C LYS A 15 -3.92 1.46 17.59
N ASP A 16 -4.46 2.64 17.88
CA ASP A 16 -5.44 3.30 17.01
C ASP A 16 -4.79 3.75 15.69
N VAL A 17 -3.54 4.26 15.71
CA VAL A 17 -2.78 4.55 14.47
C VAL A 17 -2.62 3.31 13.60
N ASN A 18 -2.27 2.16 14.19
CA ASN A 18 -2.16 0.91 13.45
C ASN A 18 -3.50 0.43 12.88
N GLU A 19 -4.62 0.69 13.58
CA GLU A 19 -5.95 0.42 13.05
C GLU A 19 -6.28 1.34 11.86
N LEU A 20 -5.98 2.64 11.97
CA LEU A 20 -6.15 3.59 10.88
C LEU A 20 -5.38 3.17 9.61
N ILE A 21 -4.10 2.82 9.76
CA ILE A 21 -3.25 2.37 8.63
C ILE A 21 -3.86 1.15 7.92
N LYS A 22 -4.45 0.22 8.69
CA LYS A 22 -5.17 -0.94 8.12
C LYS A 22 -6.44 -0.52 7.39
N LEU A 23 -7.24 0.37 7.97
CA LEU A 23 -8.49 0.86 7.34
C LEU A 23 -8.24 1.63 6.04
N MET A 24 -7.09 2.31 5.95
CA MET A 24 -6.61 2.97 4.73
C MET A 24 -6.17 1.97 3.65
N GLY A 25 -6.02 0.68 3.96
CA GLY A 25 -5.59 -0.37 3.04
C GLY A 25 -4.12 -0.30 2.63
N VAL A 26 -3.27 0.34 3.45
CA VAL A 26 -1.83 0.46 3.19
C VAL A 26 -1.17 -0.93 3.18
N VAL A 27 -1.65 -1.84 4.03
CA VAL A 27 -1.12 -3.21 4.13
C VAL A 27 -1.38 -3.97 2.82
N GLU A 28 -2.61 -3.94 2.32
CA GLU A 28 -2.99 -4.60 1.08
C GLU A 28 -2.21 -4.08 -0.13
N GLN A 29 -2.02 -2.76 -0.24
CA GLN A 29 -1.18 -2.19 -1.31
C GLN A 29 0.29 -2.60 -1.19
N THR A 30 0.80 -2.69 0.04
CA THR A 30 2.19 -3.08 0.31
C THR A 30 2.42 -4.54 -0.05
N GLU A 31 1.50 -5.43 0.34
CA GLU A 31 1.55 -6.87 0.00
C GLU A 31 1.41 -7.09 -1.51
N HIS A 32 0.48 -6.40 -2.18
CA HIS A 32 0.36 -6.46 -3.64
C HIS A 32 1.67 -6.09 -4.34
N THR A 33 2.27 -4.96 -3.92
CA THR A 33 3.55 -4.51 -4.46
C THR A 33 4.68 -5.50 -4.14
N ARG A 34 4.65 -6.12 -2.96
CA ARG A 34 5.62 -7.13 -2.53
C ARG A 34 5.57 -8.35 -3.44
N GLU A 35 4.38 -8.89 -3.69
CA GLU A 35 4.16 -10.03 -4.59
C GLU A 35 4.63 -9.72 -6.01
N ASP A 36 4.23 -8.56 -6.55
CA ASP A 36 4.69 -8.06 -7.86
C ASP A 36 6.22 -8.04 -8.00
N LYS A 37 6.91 -7.62 -6.92
CA LYS A 37 8.38 -7.57 -6.90
C LYS A 37 8.98 -8.96 -6.85
N ILE A 38 8.43 -9.88 -6.07
CA ILE A 38 8.91 -11.26 -5.98
C ILE A 38 8.75 -11.97 -7.32
N LEU A 39 7.60 -11.81 -7.99
CA LEU A 39 7.35 -12.37 -9.32
C LEU A 39 8.30 -11.85 -10.42
N SER A 40 8.94 -10.71 -10.18
CA SER A 40 9.92 -10.11 -11.09
C SER A 40 11.35 -10.62 -10.87
N VAL A 41 11.58 -11.50 -9.88
CA VAL A 41 12.90 -12.06 -9.54
C VAL A 41 13.03 -13.47 -10.11
N SER A 42 14.25 -13.88 -10.46
CA SER A 42 14.49 -15.25 -10.92
C SER A 42 14.32 -16.28 -9.78
N PRO A 43 13.83 -17.50 -10.07
CA PRO A 43 13.50 -18.48 -9.03
C PRO A 43 14.67 -18.81 -8.09
N GLU A 44 15.90 -18.84 -8.61
CA GLU A 44 17.10 -19.12 -7.82
C GLU A 44 17.44 -18.04 -6.79
N ASN A 45 16.95 -16.80 -6.98
CA ASN A 45 17.22 -15.66 -6.09
C ASN A 45 16.00 -15.30 -5.21
N GLU A 46 14.84 -15.91 -5.46
CA GLU A 46 13.57 -15.56 -4.84
C GLU A 46 13.63 -15.59 -3.31
N ALA A 47 14.21 -16.65 -2.73
CA ALA A 47 14.26 -16.83 -1.28
C ALA A 47 15.10 -15.76 -0.55
N GLU A 48 16.28 -15.44 -1.09
CA GLU A 48 17.15 -14.40 -0.52
C GLU A 48 16.52 -13.02 -0.67
N PHE A 49 15.98 -12.73 -1.86
CA PHE A 49 15.31 -11.47 -2.15
C PHE A 49 14.11 -11.25 -1.22
N THR A 50 13.25 -12.26 -1.10
CA THR A 50 12.05 -12.23 -0.24
C THR A 50 12.42 -11.92 1.21
N LYS A 51 13.44 -12.60 1.75
CA LYS A 51 13.93 -12.34 3.11
C LYS A 51 14.42 -10.91 3.30
N LYS A 52 15.15 -10.38 2.30
CA LYS A 52 15.65 -9.01 2.34
C LYS A 52 14.50 -7.99 2.25
N LEU A 53 13.53 -8.24 1.38
CA LEU A 53 12.34 -7.42 1.21
C LEU A 53 11.51 -7.36 2.49
N ASP A 54 11.25 -8.50 3.14
CA ASP A 54 10.51 -8.56 4.41
C ASP A 54 11.19 -7.75 5.51
N SER A 55 12.52 -7.83 5.59
CA SER A 55 13.30 -7.04 6.54
C SER A 55 13.15 -5.53 6.30
N LEU A 56 13.05 -5.11 5.03
CA LEU A 56 12.81 -3.71 4.68
C LEU A 56 11.37 -3.27 4.98
N LEU A 57 10.39 -4.15 4.77
CA LEU A 57 8.98 -3.86 5.06
C LEU A 57 8.74 -3.61 6.56
N VAL A 58 9.48 -4.28 7.45
CA VAL A 58 9.43 -3.98 8.90
C VAL A 58 9.85 -2.52 9.17
N VAL A 59 10.93 -2.06 8.55
CA VAL A 59 11.42 -0.68 8.71
C VAL A 59 10.44 0.32 8.10
N TYR A 60 9.91 0.00 6.91
CA TYR A 60 8.90 0.80 6.24
C TYR A 60 7.63 0.97 7.10
N ASN A 61 7.05 -0.12 7.59
CA ASN A 61 5.84 -0.10 8.41
C ASN A 61 6.03 0.74 9.67
N LYS A 62 7.19 0.62 10.33
CA LYS A 62 7.54 1.46 11.48
C LYS A 62 7.59 2.95 11.11
N LYS A 63 8.17 3.30 9.95
CA LYS A 63 8.24 4.69 9.48
C LYS A 63 6.86 5.27 9.14
N VAL A 64 5.97 4.45 8.59
CA VAL A 64 4.57 4.84 8.36
C VAL A 64 3.88 5.12 9.70
N GLU A 65 3.98 4.20 10.67
CA GLU A 65 3.42 4.40 12.02
C GLU A 65 3.95 5.69 12.68
N GLU A 66 5.27 5.88 12.69
CA GLU A 66 5.93 7.09 13.23
C GLU A 66 5.38 8.37 12.58
N HIS A 67 5.18 8.37 11.25
CA HIS A 67 4.63 9.53 10.54
C HIS A 67 3.23 9.90 11.05
N PHE A 68 2.34 8.93 11.25
CA PHE A 68 0.99 9.21 11.75
C PHE A 68 1.00 9.66 13.22
N LEU A 69 1.85 9.06 14.06
CA LEU A 69 2.03 9.48 15.46
C LEU A 69 2.54 10.92 15.59
N GLU A 70 3.40 11.36 14.66
CA GLU A 70 3.95 12.72 14.64
C GLU A 70 2.98 13.76 14.06
N LYS A 71 2.11 13.36 13.12
CA LYS A 71 1.27 14.28 12.35
C LYS A 71 -0.12 14.48 12.91
N TYR A 72 -0.63 13.52 13.65
CA TYR A 72 -1.99 13.54 14.16
C TYR A 72 -1.99 13.48 15.68
N THR A 73 -3.03 14.04 16.27
CA THR A 73 -3.38 13.79 17.66
C THR A 73 -4.18 12.49 17.77
N HIS A 74 -4.24 11.93 18.98
CA HIS A 74 -5.01 10.71 19.23
C HIS A 74 -6.50 10.89 18.93
N GLU A 75 -7.07 12.06 19.24
CA GLU A 75 -8.49 12.34 18.96
C GLU A 75 -8.77 12.46 17.46
N GLU A 76 -7.89 13.09 16.68
CA GLU A 76 -8.03 13.13 15.22
C GLU A 76 -7.99 11.72 14.60
N VAL A 77 -7.09 10.86 15.08
CA VAL A 77 -7.04 9.45 14.63
C VAL A 77 -8.36 8.72 14.94
N LYS A 78 -8.94 8.92 16.12
CA LYS A 78 -10.24 8.33 16.47
C LYS A 78 -11.36 8.84 15.56
N ASP A 79 -11.38 10.13 15.25
CA ASP A 79 -12.38 10.72 14.36
C ASP A 79 -12.26 10.17 12.93
N ILE A 80 -11.03 9.97 12.43
CA ILE A 80 -10.80 9.36 11.13
C ILE A 80 -11.23 7.89 11.13
N ILE A 81 -10.90 7.12 12.17
CA ILE A 81 -11.37 5.73 12.34
C ILE A 81 -12.90 5.66 12.35
N LYS A 82 -13.56 6.60 13.05
CA LYS A 82 -15.02 6.69 13.06
C LYS A 82 -15.59 6.94 11.66
N PHE A 83 -14.96 7.80 10.86
CA PHE A 83 -15.31 7.97 9.46
C PHE A 83 -15.18 6.65 8.68
N TYR A 84 -14.03 5.97 8.76
CA TYR A 84 -13.81 4.70 8.06
C TYR A 84 -14.80 3.60 8.48
N ASN A 85 -15.29 3.63 9.72
CA ASN A 85 -16.30 2.71 10.21
C ASN A 85 -17.74 3.04 9.77
N SER A 86 -17.99 4.24 9.23
CA SER A 86 -19.29 4.63 8.66
C SER A 86 -19.60 3.88 7.36
N PRO A 87 -20.87 3.85 6.89
CA PRO A 87 -21.21 3.25 5.60
C PRO A 87 -20.43 3.85 4.42
N LEU A 88 -20.24 5.17 4.42
CA LEU A 88 -19.47 5.85 3.39
C LEU A 88 -17.98 5.52 3.49
N GLY A 89 -17.41 5.51 4.70
CA GLY A 89 -16.02 5.15 4.92
C GLY A 89 -15.70 3.72 4.49
N LYS A 90 -16.60 2.77 4.78
CA LYS A 90 -16.47 1.38 4.31
C LYS A 90 -16.54 1.27 2.79
N LYS A 91 -17.45 2.01 2.15
CA LYS A 91 -17.49 2.10 0.68
C LYS A 91 -16.16 2.65 0.15
N PHE A 92 -15.65 3.72 0.75
CA PHE A 92 -14.38 4.34 0.36
C PHE A 92 -13.18 3.38 0.56
N SER A 93 -13.09 2.65 1.68
CA SER A 93 -12.04 1.63 1.86
C SER A 93 -12.15 0.50 0.85
N ALA A 94 -13.36 0.11 0.44
CA ALA A 94 -13.55 -0.92 -0.59
C ALA A 94 -13.04 -0.47 -1.97
N GLU A 95 -13.13 0.83 -2.30
CA GLU A 95 -12.56 1.38 -3.53
C GLU A 95 -11.05 1.17 -3.61
N ASN A 96 -10.35 1.02 -2.49
CA ASN A 96 -8.90 0.79 -2.53
C ASN A 96 -8.54 -0.54 -3.22
N LYS A 97 -9.37 -1.57 -3.07
CA LYS A 97 -9.21 -2.83 -3.81
C LYS A 97 -9.51 -2.66 -5.30
N SER A 98 -10.57 -1.95 -5.63
CA SER A 98 -10.92 -1.61 -7.02
C SER A 98 -9.84 -0.76 -7.69
N TYR A 99 -9.18 0.13 -6.94
CA TYR A 99 -8.05 0.92 -7.40
C TYR A 99 -6.84 0.04 -7.77
N ILE A 100 -6.49 -0.95 -6.95
CA ILE A 100 -5.40 -1.90 -7.27
C ILE A 100 -5.69 -2.61 -8.59
N THR A 101 -6.91 -3.13 -8.76
CA THR A 101 -7.33 -3.77 -10.02
C THR A 101 -7.24 -2.82 -11.22
N ALA A 102 -7.79 -1.62 -11.10
CA ALA A 102 -7.74 -0.61 -12.16
C ALA A 102 -6.29 -0.18 -12.47
N TYR A 103 -5.43 -0.11 -11.45
CA TYR A 103 -4.01 0.19 -11.61
C TYR A 103 -3.29 -0.92 -12.39
N ASP A 104 -3.54 -2.20 -12.08
CA ASP A 104 -2.93 -3.32 -12.80
C ASP A 104 -3.39 -3.37 -14.26
N GLU A 105 -4.67 -3.15 -14.53
CA GLU A 105 -5.22 -3.04 -15.89
C GLU A 105 -4.55 -1.90 -16.67
N ALA A 106 -4.47 -0.71 -16.07
CA ALA A 106 -3.83 0.45 -16.68
C ALA A 106 -2.33 0.22 -16.94
N LYS A 107 -1.63 -0.42 -16.00
CA LYS A 107 -0.21 -0.77 -16.11
C LYS A 107 0.03 -1.80 -17.22
N SER A 108 -0.83 -2.82 -17.33
CA SER A 108 -0.78 -3.81 -18.42
C SER A 108 -0.95 -3.16 -19.78
N LEU A 109 -2.00 -2.33 -19.93
CA LEU A 109 -2.25 -1.57 -21.15
C LEU A 109 -1.08 -0.64 -21.51
N PHE A 110 -0.49 0.02 -20.52
CA PHE A 110 0.69 0.86 -20.73
C PHE A 110 1.86 0.05 -21.31
N TYR A 111 2.16 -1.13 -20.76
CA TYR A 111 3.25 -1.96 -21.27
C TYR A 111 2.99 -2.50 -22.67
N GLU A 112 1.75 -2.89 -22.97
CA GLU A 112 1.34 -3.29 -24.32
C GLU A 112 1.62 -2.16 -25.32
N LYS A 113 1.10 -0.95 -25.06
CA LYS A 113 1.27 0.19 -25.96
C LYS A 113 2.72 0.68 -26.04
N MET A 114 3.50 0.55 -24.97
CA MET A 114 4.94 0.78 -25.03
C MET A 114 5.66 -0.23 -25.92
N GLY A 115 5.23 -1.49 -25.92
CA GLY A 115 5.73 -2.53 -26.84
C GLY A 115 5.45 -2.17 -28.31
N ASP A 116 4.24 -1.70 -28.62
CA ASP A 116 3.88 -1.24 -29.96
C ASP A 116 4.70 -0.04 -30.41
N LEU A 117 4.94 0.91 -29.50
CA LEU A 117 5.78 2.07 -29.78
C LEU A 117 7.23 1.65 -30.05
N GLN A 118 7.79 0.74 -29.25
CA GLN A 118 9.14 0.19 -29.48
C GLN A 118 9.23 -0.56 -30.82
N TYR A 119 8.19 -1.30 -31.19
CA TYR A 119 8.10 -1.95 -32.49
C TYR A 119 8.11 -0.91 -33.63
N TYR A 120 7.32 0.16 -33.51
CA TYR A 120 7.33 1.26 -34.47
C TYR A 120 8.72 1.89 -34.61
N VAL A 121 9.39 2.20 -33.49
CA VAL A 121 10.75 2.77 -33.51
C VAL A 121 11.73 1.85 -34.25
N ARG A 122 11.58 0.52 -34.14
CA ARG A 122 12.45 -0.45 -34.80
C ARG A 122 12.10 -0.71 -36.28
N VAL A 123 10.81 -0.72 -36.64
CA VAL A 123 10.33 -1.24 -37.93
C VAL A 123 9.71 -0.15 -38.82
N GLY A 124 9.45 1.04 -38.28
CA GLY A 124 8.88 2.18 -39.01
C GLY A 124 7.38 2.07 -39.30
N LYS A 125 6.68 1.10 -38.69
CA LYS A 125 5.23 0.88 -38.83
C LYS A 125 4.66 0.30 -37.54
N TYR A 126 3.39 0.62 -37.25
CA TYR A 126 2.68 0.04 -36.12
C TYR A 126 2.37 -1.44 -36.39
N LYS A 127 2.24 -2.21 -35.32
CA LYS A 127 1.66 -3.55 -35.39
C LYS A 127 0.19 -3.36 -35.79
N ILE A 128 -0.25 -4.01 -36.86
CA ILE A 128 -1.65 -3.92 -37.29
C ILE A 128 -2.46 -4.68 -36.25
N GLU A 129 -3.39 -4.00 -35.58
CA GLU A 129 -4.44 -4.65 -34.77
C GLU A 129 -5.44 -5.27 -35.76
N GLU A 130 -5.61 -6.60 -35.73
CA GLU A 130 -6.68 -7.33 -36.47
C GLU A 130 -8.04 -7.15 -35.79
#